data_AF-A0A381VUT6-F1
#
_entry.id   AF-A0A381VUT6-F1
#
_cell.length_a   1.000
_cell.length_b   1.000
_cell.length_c   1.000
_cell.angle_alpha   90.00
_cell.angle_beta   90.00
_cell.angle_gamma   90.00
#
_symmetry.space_group_name_H-M   'P 1'
#
loop_
_entity.id
_entity.type
_entity.pdbx_description
1 polymer ?
#
loop_
_entity_poly.entity_id
_entity_poly.type
_entity_poly.pdbx_seq_one_letter_code
_entity_poly.pdbx_strand_id
1 'polypeptide(L)'
;MPSQARSVMADSPADPRRLVTHVLAVGLCVFTLIQVNYPILAPQPQLAVFALLGLVICFLNVPVHPSLKNNPIARASDILLAILATVCCGWILVQNEPFFESFWQGGASLGNRAGFETTSDTLVGIIGLFLVIEAARRSLGLALPILSGLFLVYAYIGPSMPDWLFPHRGYSVDRIVAQTFLQAQGTFGVALGVMFTYVFLFVIFGAFLAATGATGFIINFAQSVFGRSPGGPAKVAVLSSGLMGSLSGSAVANTATTGTFTIPMMRSAGFKGTTAAGIQAAASSGGALMPPVMGAGAYMMLEIVDPPVTYLQIIRAALIPAILYYLSLFLITHFHARGTMREQNAQNQPVEETTPLAESRMEGIIFAAALGSLISLLVLGYTPFRAVSLSLLTIVVVGAFNARTRLSIADIIKAFVKSSRDVVSLVAASASVGIIIGIVTLTGIGTRLPATILPLAEQSLFLALLLIMVSSIILGMGLPS
;
A
#
# COMPACT_ATOMS: atom_id res chain seq x y z
N MET A 1 33.59 11.63 -5.33
CA MET A 1 33.77 10.19 -5.00
C MET A 1 32.46 9.45 -5.25
N PRO A 2 32.26 8.78 -6.40
CA PRO A 2 31.03 8.07 -6.69
C PRO A 2 31.22 6.56 -6.55
N SER A 3 30.87 5.98 -5.40
CA SER A 3 30.84 4.52 -5.21
C SER A 3 29.75 4.04 -4.24
N GLN A 4 28.64 4.77 -4.09
CA GLN A 4 27.55 4.42 -3.17
C GLN A 4 26.19 4.16 -3.86
N ALA A 5 26.21 3.72 -5.12
CA ALA A 5 25.00 3.30 -5.84
C ALA A 5 25.18 1.95 -6.55
N ARG A 6 26.01 1.06 -5.99
CA ARG A 6 26.15 -0.34 -6.41
C ARG A 6 26.27 -1.24 -5.18
N SER A 7 25.13 -1.56 -4.56
CA SER A 7 25.02 -2.77 -3.72
C SER A 7 23.56 -3.20 -3.50
N VAL A 8 22.69 -2.97 -4.49
CA VAL A 8 21.44 -3.71 -4.60
C VAL A 8 21.70 -4.75 -5.69
N MET A 9 21.86 -6.00 -5.28
CA MET A 9 21.97 -7.21 -6.12
C MET A 9 23.33 -7.44 -6.79
N ALA A 10 24.28 -7.92 -5.99
CA ALA A 10 25.30 -8.86 -6.45
C ALA A 10 25.54 -9.91 -5.35
N ASP A 11 24.45 -10.57 -4.91
CA ASP A 11 24.53 -11.69 -3.96
C ASP A 11 24.20 -12.99 -4.71
N SER A 12 25.05 -14.00 -4.53
CA SER A 12 25.12 -15.28 -5.25
C SER A 12 23.75 -15.95 -5.52
N PRO A 13 23.53 -16.56 -6.70
CA PRO A 13 22.25 -17.16 -7.11
C PRO A 13 21.76 -18.36 -6.26
N ALA A 14 22.50 -18.78 -5.22
CA ALA A 14 22.23 -19.99 -4.44
C ALA A 14 21.97 -19.73 -2.92
N ASP A 15 21.41 -18.58 -2.53
CA ASP A 15 21.00 -18.37 -1.13
C ASP A 15 19.64 -19.07 -0.86
N PRO A 16 19.56 -20.09 0.00
CA PRO A 16 18.31 -20.77 0.34
C PRO A 16 17.23 -19.82 0.88
N ARG A 17 17.62 -18.69 1.49
CA ARG A 17 16.67 -17.65 1.94
C ARG A 17 15.90 -17.03 0.79
N ARG A 18 16.58 -16.80 -0.34
CA ARG A 18 15.95 -16.21 -1.52
C ARG A 18 14.86 -17.15 -2.05
N LEU A 19 15.13 -18.45 -2.10
CA LEU A 19 14.15 -19.44 -2.52
C LEU A 19 12.93 -19.44 -1.60
N VAL A 20 13.14 -19.46 -0.28
CA VAL A 20 12.04 -19.41 0.71
C VAL A 20 11.19 -18.15 0.52
N THR A 21 11.82 -16.98 0.41
CA THR A 21 11.08 -15.73 0.15
C THR A 21 10.30 -15.76 -1.16
N HIS A 22 10.86 -16.33 -2.24
CA HIS A 22 10.15 -16.41 -3.52
C HIS A 22 8.93 -17.33 -3.44
N VAL A 23 9.07 -18.48 -2.75
CA VAL A 23 7.96 -19.41 -2.53
C VAL A 23 6.86 -18.77 -1.69
N LEU A 24 7.23 -18.08 -0.60
CA LEU A 24 6.27 -17.37 0.24
C LEU A 24 5.57 -16.22 -0.50
N ALA A 25 6.29 -15.47 -1.34
CA ALA A 25 5.73 -14.40 -2.16
C ALA A 25 4.71 -14.94 -3.18
N VAL A 26 5.06 -15.99 -3.92
CA VAL A 26 4.09 -16.62 -4.83
C VAL A 26 2.91 -17.19 -4.04
N GLY A 27 3.18 -17.83 -2.90
CA GLY A 27 2.15 -18.34 -1.99
C GLY A 27 1.18 -17.25 -1.52
N LEU A 28 1.69 -16.07 -1.16
CA LEU A 28 0.89 -14.91 -0.76
C LEU A 28 -0.04 -14.46 -1.90
N CYS A 29 0.47 -14.30 -3.12
CA CYS A 29 -0.35 -13.90 -4.26
C CYS A 29 -1.42 -14.94 -4.60
N VAL A 30 -1.04 -16.22 -4.66
CA VAL A 30 -1.96 -17.31 -4.99
C VAL A 30 -3.02 -17.47 -3.91
N PHE A 31 -2.62 -17.42 -2.63
CA PHE A 31 -3.53 -17.47 -1.50
C PHE A 31 -4.58 -16.36 -1.58
N THR A 32 -4.15 -15.10 -1.77
CA THR A 32 -5.09 -13.97 -1.87
C THR A 32 -6.02 -14.13 -3.08
N LEU A 33 -5.50 -14.50 -4.25
CA LEU A 33 -6.33 -14.66 -5.45
C LEU A 33 -7.39 -15.76 -5.28
N ILE A 34 -7.02 -16.89 -4.66
CA ILE A 34 -7.96 -17.97 -4.37
C ILE A 34 -9.00 -17.49 -3.38
N GLN A 35 -8.60 -16.98 -2.22
CA GLN A 35 -9.52 -16.66 -1.13
C GLN A 35 -10.49 -15.53 -1.45
N VAL A 36 -10.04 -14.53 -2.19
CA VAL A 36 -10.90 -13.40 -2.56
C VAL A 36 -11.95 -13.81 -3.61
N ASN A 37 -11.65 -14.79 -4.47
CA ASN A 37 -12.62 -15.31 -5.46
C ASN A 37 -13.46 -16.48 -4.92
N TYR A 38 -12.89 -17.28 -4.02
CA TYR A 38 -13.46 -18.47 -3.40
C TYR A 38 -13.12 -18.44 -1.90
N PRO A 39 -13.92 -17.75 -1.07
CA PRO A 39 -13.65 -17.63 0.36
C PRO A 39 -13.85 -18.98 1.05
N ILE A 40 -12.73 -19.63 1.41
CA ILE A 40 -12.69 -20.93 2.08
C ILE A 40 -12.55 -20.76 3.60
N LEU A 41 -11.69 -19.82 4.04
CA LEU A 41 -11.47 -19.53 5.46
C LEU A 41 -12.43 -18.45 5.95
N ALA A 42 -12.67 -18.43 7.26
CA ALA A 42 -13.43 -17.38 7.91
C ALA A 42 -12.71 -16.01 7.80
N PRO A 43 -13.44 -14.88 7.95
CA PRO A 43 -12.90 -13.55 7.69
C PRO A 43 -11.67 -13.15 8.51
N GLN A 44 -11.59 -13.51 9.79
CA GLN A 44 -10.43 -13.19 10.61
C GLN A 44 -9.23 -14.13 10.33
N PRO A 45 -9.41 -15.46 10.24
CA PRO A 45 -8.32 -16.37 9.89
C PRO A 45 -7.68 -16.15 8.52
N GLN A 46 -8.45 -15.79 7.47
CA GLN A 46 -7.85 -15.45 6.18
C GLN A 46 -6.90 -14.24 6.30
N LEU A 47 -7.25 -13.25 7.13
CA LEU A 47 -6.42 -12.08 7.40
C LEU A 47 -5.22 -12.44 8.27
N ALA A 48 -5.36 -13.40 9.18
CA ALA A 48 -4.25 -13.94 9.94
C ALA A 48 -3.21 -14.61 9.04
N VAL A 49 -3.62 -15.41 8.05
CA VAL A 49 -2.69 -16.01 7.06
C VAL A 49 -2.07 -14.94 6.17
N PHE A 50 -2.85 -13.95 5.73
CA PHE A 50 -2.34 -12.84 4.93
C PHE A 50 -1.28 -12.02 5.68
N ALA A 51 -1.55 -11.65 6.93
CA ALA A 51 -0.58 -11.00 7.82
C ALA A 51 0.63 -11.89 8.09
N LEU A 52 0.45 -13.19 8.34
CA LEU A 52 1.54 -14.14 8.57
C LEU A 52 2.53 -14.11 7.42
N LEU A 53 2.05 -14.33 6.20
CA LEU A 53 2.89 -14.34 5.01
C LEU A 53 3.55 -12.98 4.79
N GLY A 54 2.81 -11.88 4.91
CA GLY A 54 3.34 -10.53 4.74
C GLY A 54 4.41 -10.16 5.78
N LEU A 55 4.19 -10.45 7.06
CA LEU A 55 5.13 -10.18 8.15
C LEU A 55 6.38 -11.06 8.07
N VAL A 56 6.24 -12.34 7.70
CA VAL A 56 7.39 -13.23 7.47
C VAL A 56 8.24 -12.70 6.30
N ILE A 57 7.61 -12.34 5.18
CA ILE A 57 8.31 -11.73 4.04
C ILE A 57 8.96 -10.40 4.46
N CYS A 58 8.31 -9.61 5.33
CA CYS A 58 8.87 -8.39 5.91
C CYS A 58 10.17 -8.65 6.66
N PHE A 59 10.15 -9.53 7.65
CA PHE A 59 11.32 -9.77 8.49
C PHE A 59 12.47 -10.43 7.73
N LEU A 60 12.17 -11.29 6.75
CA LEU A 60 13.21 -11.93 5.94
C LEU A 60 13.86 -10.99 4.91
N ASN A 61 13.14 -9.96 4.43
CA ASN A 61 13.65 -9.06 3.39
C ASN A 61 14.11 -7.69 3.89
N VAL A 62 13.58 -7.22 5.03
CA VAL A 62 13.87 -5.90 5.57
C VAL A 62 14.69 -6.06 6.87
N PRO A 63 16.01 -5.83 6.81
CA PRO A 63 16.89 -6.01 7.97
C PRO A 63 16.58 -4.97 9.06
N VAL A 64 16.90 -5.32 10.32
CA VAL A 64 16.73 -4.44 11.51
C VAL A 64 17.27 -3.02 11.28
N HIS A 65 18.45 -2.93 10.64
CA HIS A 65 19.13 -1.69 10.30
C HIS A 65 19.95 -1.87 9.02
N PRO A 66 19.98 -0.90 8.08
CA PRO A 66 20.69 -1.03 6.80
C PRO A 66 22.20 -1.37 6.95
N SER A 67 22.83 -0.84 7.99
CA SER A 67 24.27 -1.08 8.29
C SER A 67 24.58 -2.50 8.79
N LEU A 68 23.59 -3.23 9.31
CA LEU A 68 23.77 -4.55 9.94
C LEU A 68 23.38 -5.73 9.04
N LYS A 69 23.10 -5.49 7.74
CA LYS A 69 22.61 -6.50 6.78
C LYS A 69 23.47 -7.79 6.72
N ASN A 70 24.77 -7.66 6.95
CA ASN A 70 25.72 -8.76 6.87
C ASN A 70 26.10 -9.37 8.23
N ASN A 71 25.59 -8.83 9.34
CA ASN A 71 25.89 -9.35 10.67
C ASN A 71 25.08 -10.63 10.94
N PRO A 72 25.73 -11.76 11.31
CA PRO A 72 25.04 -13.02 11.60
C PRO A 72 24.00 -12.90 12.73
N ILE A 73 24.23 -12.00 13.71
CA ILE A 73 23.31 -11.79 14.84
C ILE A 73 22.03 -11.11 14.37
N ALA A 74 22.15 -10.07 13.54
CA ALA A 74 20.99 -9.40 12.94
C ALA A 74 20.17 -10.40 12.10
N ARG A 75 20.86 -11.26 11.32
CA ARG A 75 20.22 -12.31 10.54
C ARG A 75 19.51 -13.38 11.38
N ALA A 76 20.03 -13.70 12.57
CA ALA A 76 19.37 -14.62 13.49
C ALA A 76 18.12 -13.97 14.11
N SER A 77 18.19 -12.67 14.43
CA SER A 77 17.05 -11.92 14.94
C SER A 77 15.91 -11.83 13.91
N ASP A 78 16.21 -11.66 12.63
CA ASP A 78 15.22 -11.63 11.55
C ASP A 78 14.46 -12.95 11.42
N ILE A 79 15.18 -14.08 11.52
CA ILE A 79 14.58 -15.42 11.51
C ILE A 79 13.72 -15.63 12.75
N LEU A 80 14.21 -15.24 13.93
CA LEU A 80 13.46 -15.37 15.17
C LEU A 80 12.13 -14.61 15.09
N LEU A 81 12.13 -13.38 14.59
CA LEU A 81 10.92 -12.58 14.43
C LEU A 81 9.96 -13.19 13.39
N ALA A 82 10.47 -13.75 12.30
CA ALA A 82 9.66 -14.49 11.34
C ALA A 82 9.00 -15.73 11.97
N ILE A 83 9.73 -16.49 12.80
CA ILE A 83 9.19 -17.63 13.54
C ILE A 83 8.11 -17.17 14.52
N LEU A 84 8.38 -16.13 15.31
CA LEU A 84 7.41 -15.58 16.26
C LEU A 84 6.15 -15.06 15.55
N ALA A 85 6.28 -14.40 14.39
CA ALA A 85 5.15 -13.97 13.59
C ALA A 85 4.31 -15.15 13.08
N THR A 86 4.99 -16.23 12.67
CA THR A 86 4.33 -17.48 12.28
C THR A 86 3.54 -18.08 13.43
N VAL A 87 4.12 -18.10 14.64
CA VAL A 87 3.44 -18.60 15.85
C VAL A 87 2.25 -17.71 16.23
N CYS A 88 2.43 -16.38 16.28
CA CYS A 88 1.38 -15.46 16.70
C CYS A 88 0.19 -15.43 15.72
N CYS A 89 0.44 -15.32 14.42
CA CYS A 89 -0.64 -15.34 13.43
C CYS A 89 -1.23 -16.75 13.27
N GLY A 90 -0.39 -17.79 13.37
CA GLY A 90 -0.83 -19.20 13.37
C GLY A 90 -1.75 -19.52 14.55
N TRP A 91 -1.52 -18.93 15.71
CA TRP A 91 -2.41 -19.05 16.87
C TRP A 91 -3.82 -18.55 16.55
N ILE A 92 -3.94 -17.38 15.92
CA ILE A 92 -5.23 -16.79 15.53
C ILE A 92 -5.95 -17.67 14.52
N LEU A 93 -5.22 -18.25 13.55
CA LEU A 93 -5.75 -19.22 12.61
C LEU A 93 -6.29 -20.46 13.33
N VAL A 94 -5.49 -21.10 14.18
CA VAL A 94 -5.85 -22.34 14.88
C VAL A 94 -7.02 -22.13 15.84
N GLN A 95 -7.03 -21.05 16.62
CA GLN A 95 -8.06 -20.81 17.64
C GLN A 95 -9.40 -20.29 17.09
N ASN A 96 -9.49 -19.94 15.80
CA ASN A 96 -10.72 -19.42 15.20
C ASN A 96 -11.26 -20.29 14.06
N GLU A 97 -10.44 -21.09 13.38
CA GLU A 97 -10.92 -21.93 12.29
C GLU A 97 -11.57 -23.23 12.78
N PRO A 98 -12.78 -23.56 12.29
CA PRO A 98 -13.46 -24.82 12.63
C PRO A 98 -12.63 -26.07 12.32
N PHE A 99 -11.78 -26.02 11.29
CA PHE A 99 -10.90 -27.14 10.93
C PHE A 99 -9.96 -27.55 12.08
N PHE A 100 -9.62 -26.63 12.98
CA PHE A 100 -8.73 -26.86 14.11
C PHE A 100 -9.47 -26.93 15.45
N GLU A 101 -10.78 -27.23 15.46
CA GLU A 101 -11.61 -27.28 16.67
C GLU A 101 -11.00 -28.14 17.79
N SER A 102 -10.36 -29.26 17.44
CA SER A 102 -9.69 -30.13 18.42
C SER A 102 -8.52 -29.49 19.18
N PHE A 103 -7.94 -28.40 18.64
CA PHE A 103 -6.84 -27.66 19.25
C PHE A 103 -7.31 -26.38 19.95
N TRP A 104 -8.63 -26.14 20.00
CA TRP A 104 -9.17 -24.96 20.66
C TRP A 104 -8.96 -25.01 22.16
N GLN A 105 -8.35 -23.96 22.69
CA GLN A 105 -8.26 -23.81 24.13
C GLN A 105 -9.65 -23.49 24.69
N GLY A 106 -10.02 -24.14 25.80
CA GLY A 106 -11.32 -23.91 26.45
C GLY A 106 -12.53 -24.47 25.69
N GLY A 107 -12.33 -25.27 24.64
CA GLY A 107 -13.39 -25.98 23.92
C GLY A 107 -14.31 -25.09 23.07
N ALA A 108 -13.97 -23.81 22.89
CA ALA A 108 -14.69 -22.85 22.07
C ALA A 108 -13.71 -21.94 21.33
N SER A 109 -14.12 -21.45 20.15
CA SER A 109 -13.29 -20.54 19.36
C SER A 109 -12.97 -19.25 20.13
N LEU A 110 -11.85 -18.63 19.78
CA LEU A 110 -11.41 -17.37 20.41
C LEU A 110 -12.48 -16.27 20.29
N GLY A 111 -13.18 -16.20 19.14
CA GLY A 111 -14.32 -15.29 18.95
C GLY A 111 -15.48 -15.53 19.92
N ASN A 112 -15.74 -16.78 20.30
CA ASN A 112 -16.79 -17.16 21.26
C ASN A 112 -16.34 -17.05 22.73
N ARG A 113 -15.07 -16.72 22.97
CA ARG A 113 -14.47 -16.52 24.30
C ARG A 113 -14.10 -15.06 24.57
N ALA A 114 -14.72 -14.11 23.87
CA ALA A 114 -14.44 -12.69 24.05
C ALA A 114 -14.70 -12.24 25.50
N GLY A 115 -13.66 -11.71 26.17
CA GLY A 115 -13.68 -11.35 27.59
C GLY A 115 -13.28 -12.48 28.56
N PHE A 116 -13.03 -13.69 28.05
CA PHE A 116 -12.51 -14.85 28.78
C PHE A 116 -11.28 -15.44 28.05
N GLU A 117 -10.40 -14.55 27.58
CA GLU A 117 -9.12 -14.89 26.98
C GLU A 117 -8.18 -15.52 28.03
N THR A 118 -7.43 -16.57 27.65
CA THR A 118 -6.48 -17.23 28.55
C THR A 118 -5.18 -16.44 28.65
N THR A 119 -4.35 -16.75 29.65
CA THR A 119 -3.00 -16.17 29.77
C THR A 119 -2.13 -16.46 28.53
N SER A 120 -2.29 -17.61 27.88
CA SER A 120 -1.63 -17.93 26.61
C SER A 120 -2.09 -17.02 25.48
N ASP A 121 -3.40 -16.75 25.40
CA ASP A 121 -3.97 -15.84 24.40
C ASP A 121 -3.38 -14.42 24.59
N THR A 122 -3.38 -13.90 25.82
CA THR A 122 -2.79 -12.59 26.12
C THR A 122 -1.30 -12.54 25.77
N LEU A 123 -0.51 -13.56 26.15
CA LEU A 123 0.92 -13.59 25.87
C LEU A 123 1.21 -13.55 24.37
N VAL A 124 0.50 -14.37 23.60
CA VAL A 124 0.59 -14.39 22.13
C VAL A 124 0.20 -13.03 21.54
N GLY A 125 -0.86 -12.41 22.07
CA GLY A 125 -1.30 -11.09 21.64
C GLY A 125 -0.28 -9.98 21.91
N ILE A 126 0.36 -9.97 23.08
CA ILE A 126 1.42 -9.01 23.42
C ILE A 126 2.60 -9.15 22.45
N ILE A 127 3.09 -10.37 22.23
CA ILE A 127 4.19 -10.63 21.28
C ILE A 127 3.77 -10.21 19.87
N GLY A 128 2.54 -10.54 19.47
CA GLY A 128 1.97 -10.15 18.18
C GLY A 128 1.94 -8.64 17.94
N LEU A 129 1.53 -7.85 18.93
CA LEU A 129 1.53 -6.39 18.84
C LEU A 129 2.94 -5.83 18.66
N PHE A 130 3.92 -6.33 19.42
CA PHE A 130 5.32 -5.91 19.26
C PHE A 130 5.85 -6.25 17.86
N LEU A 131 5.52 -7.42 17.32
CA LEU A 131 5.92 -7.80 15.96
C LEU A 131 5.31 -6.88 14.90
N VAL A 132 4.03 -6.52 15.02
CA VAL A 132 3.37 -5.61 14.08
C VAL A 132 4.02 -4.23 14.12
N ILE A 133 4.26 -3.69 15.32
CA ILE A 133 4.91 -2.38 15.51
C ILE A 133 6.36 -2.41 14.97
N GLU A 134 7.10 -3.48 15.21
CA GLU A 134 8.46 -3.64 14.70
C GLU A 134 8.50 -3.79 13.16
N ALA A 135 7.54 -4.52 12.58
CA ALA A 135 7.40 -4.61 11.13
C ALA A 135 7.06 -3.25 10.49
N ALA A 136 6.18 -2.48 11.13
CA ALA A 136 5.87 -1.11 10.72
C ALA A 136 7.11 -0.21 10.79
N ARG A 137 7.92 -0.33 11.86
CA ARG A 137 9.19 0.41 12.03
C ARG A 137 10.16 0.13 10.90
N ARG A 138 10.34 -1.15 10.55
CA ARG A 138 11.27 -1.59 9.49
C ARG A 138 10.84 -1.13 8.11
N SER A 139 9.54 -1.19 7.83
CA SER A 139 9.01 -0.93 6.49
C SER A 139 8.77 0.55 6.20
N LEU A 140 8.35 1.32 7.21
CA LEU A 140 7.80 2.67 7.04
C LEU A 140 8.45 3.72 7.94
N GLY A 141 9.41 3.33 8.78
CA GLY A 141 10.07 4.22 9.72
C GLY A 141 9.29 4.43 11.02
N LEU A 142 9.63 5.47 11.78
CA LEU A 142 9.19 5.64 13.17
C LEU A 142 7.78 6.22 13.33
N ALA A 143 7.21 6.86 12.30
CA ALA A 143 5.95 7.59 12.43
C ALA A 143 4.78 6.69 12.88
N LEU A 144 4.53 5.58 12.18
CA LEU A 144 3.46 4.64 12.52
C LEU A 144 3.67 3.91 13.86
N PRO A 145 4.86 3.35 14.17
CA PRO A 145 5.14 2.76 15.47
C PRO A 145 4.90 3.70 16.64
N ILE A 146 5.35 4.96 16.52
CA ILE A 146 5.13 5.98 17.56
C ILE A 146 3.63 6.23 17.70
N LEU A 147 2.91 6.39 16.60
CA LEU A 147 1.47 6.63 16.64
C LEU A 147 0.70 5.46 17.28
N SER A 148 0.93 4.22 16.84
CA SER A 148 0.31 3.03 17.44
C SER A 148 0.68 2.88 18.92
N GLY A 149 1.94 3.15 19.30
CA GLY A 149 2.39 3.14 20.69
C GLY A 149 1.69 4.20 21.55
N LEU A 150 1.52 5.42 21.04
CA LEU A 150 0.79 6.49 21.71
C LEU A 150 -0.67 6.11 21.95
N PHE A 151 -1.34 5.50 20.95
CA PHE A 151 -2.72 5.02 21.13
C PHE A 151 -2.80 3.89 22.17
N LEU A 152 -1.84 2.96 22.21
CA LEU A 152 -1.79 1.89 23.22
C LEU A 152 -1.64 2.47 24.63
N VAL A 153 -0.76 3.45 24.79
CA VAL A 153 -0.59 4.17 26.06
C VAL A 153 -1.88 4.91 26.40
N TYR A 154 -2.46 5.66 25.46
CA TYR A 154 -3.72 6.38 25.64
C TYR A 154 -4.85 5.47 26.15
N ALA A 155 -5.00 4.27 25.57
CA ALA A 155 -5.98 3.29 26.01
C ALA A 155 -5.81 2.87 27.49
N TYR A 156 -4.59 2.90 28.02
CA TYR A 156 -4.27 2.58 29.41
C TYR A 156 -4.49 3.78 30.34
N ILE A 157 -3.94 4.96 29.99
CA ILE A 157 -3.96 6.17 30.85
C ILE A 157 -5.18 7.09 30.65
N GLY A 158 -6.25 6.58 30.04
CA GLY A 158 -7.49 7.30 29.77
C GLY A 158 -8.07 8.16 30.91
N PRO A 159 -8.08 7.71 32.18
CA PRO A 159 -8.67 8.47 33.29
C PRO A 159 -7.87 9.72 33.66
N SER A 160 -6.57 9.73 33.39
CA SER A 160 -5.67 10.85 33.70
C SER A 160 -5.55 11.87 32.56
N MET A 161 -6.33 11.72 31.49
CA MET A 161 -6.26 12.59 30.32
C MET A 161 -6.99 13.92 30.55
N PRO A 162 -6.47 15.04 30.01
CA PRO A 162 -7.19 16.30 29.97
C PRO A 162 -8.51 16.21 29.20
N ASP A 163 -9.50 17.04 29.54
CA ASP A 163 -10.82 17.04 28.91
C ASP A 163 -10.79 17.24 27.38
N TRP A 164 -9.83 18.02 26.88
CA TRP A 164 -9.65 18.28 25.44
C TRP A 164 -9.12 17.06 24.68
N LEU A 165 -8.60 16.04 25.36
CA LEU A 165 -8.06 14.81 24.79
C LEU A 165 -8.99 13.60 25.05
N PHE A 166 -10.30 13.86 25.14
CA PHE A 166 -11.35 12.84 25.23
C PHE A 166 -11.10 11.79 26.33
N PRO A 167 -11.18 12.12 27.63
CA PRO A 167 -10.95 11.16 28.70
C PRO A 167 -11.94 9.98 28.65
N HIS A 168 -11.47 8.81 29.10
CA HIS A 168 -12.25 7.58 29.18
C HIS A 168 -11.83 6.74 30.39
N ARG A 169 -12.60 5.69 30.69
CA ARG A 169 -12.43 4.85 31.90
C ARG A 169 -11.08 4.13 32.07
N GLY A 170 -10.19 4.17 31.06
CA GLY A 170 -8.99 3.33 30.99
C GLY A 170 -9.32 1.85 30.77
N TYR A 171 -8.35 1.10 30.24
CA TYR A 171 -8.50 -0.32 29.96
C TYR A 171 -7.29 -1.12 30.46
N SER A 172 -7.53 -2.32 30.98
CA SER A 172 -6.45 -3.24 31.36
C SER A 172 -5.67 -3.72 30.14
N VAL A 173 -4.42 -4.14 30.36
CA VAL A 173 -3.56 -4.65 29.28
C VAL A 173 -4.22 -5.84 28.57
N ASP A 174 -4.84 -6.77 29.31
CA ASP A 174 -5.56 -7.90 28.73
C ASP A 174 -6.66 -7.44 27.77
N ARG A 175 -7.45 -6.43 28.15
CA ARG A 175 -8.54 -5.93 27.31
C ARG A 175 -8.02 -5.19 26.08
N ILE A 176 -6.94 -4.43 26.22
CA ILE A 176 -6.29 -3.74 25.11
C ILE A 176 -5.75 -4.77 24.11
N VAL A 177 -5.03 -5.78 24.58
CA VAL A 177 -4.47 -6.86 23.74
C VAL A 177 -5.57 -7.67 23.07
N ALA A 178 -6.63 -8.01 23.81
CA ALA A 178 -7.78 -8.72 23.27
C ALA A 178 -8.41 -7.96 22.09
N GLN A 179 -8.69 -6.67 22.27
CA GLN A 179 -9.30 -5.86 21.21
C GLN A 179 -8.36 -5.64 20.01
N THR A 180 -7.07 -5.39 20.26
CA THR A 180 -6.13 -4.91 19.23
C THR A 180 -5.45 -6.02 18.45
N PHE A 181 -5.30 -7.23 18.99
CA PHE A 181 -4.67 -8.35 18.28
C PHE A 181 -5.53 -9.60 18.22
N LEU A 182 -6.23 -9.97 19.30
CA LEU A 182 -6.95 -11.25 19.35
C LEU A 182 -8.31 -11.20 18.62
N GLN A 183 -8.95 -10.03 18.58
CA GLN A 183 -10.27 -9.84 18.00
C GLN A 183 -10.21 -9.24 16.58
N ALA A 184 -11.30 -9.44 15.81
CA ALA A 184 -11.44 -8.96 14.45
C ALA A 184 -11.55 -7.42 14.29
N GLN A 185 -11.56 -6.65 15.39
CA GLN A 185 -11.64 -5.17 15.33
C GLN A 185 -10.27 -4.49 15.36
N GLY A 186 -9.20 -5.25 15.58
CA GLY A 186 -7.83 -4.74 15.70
C GLY A 186 -7.00 -4.97 14.43
N THR A 187 -5.82 -5.55 14.63
CA THR A 187 -4.82 -5.89 13.61
C THR A 187 -5.42 -6.66 12.43
N PHE A 188 -6.29 -7.63 12.72
CA PHE A 188 -6.97 -8.47 11.72
C PHE A 188 -8.35 -7.92 11.34
N GLY A 189 -8.53 -6.60 11.43
CA GLY A 189 -9.80 -5.94 11.14
C GLY A 189 -9.84 -5.25 9.79
N VAL A 190 -10.70 -4.23 9.70
CA VAL A 190 -11.08 -3.56 8.45
C VAL A 190 -9.86 -3.06 7.67
N ALA A 191 -8.85 -2.48 8.34
CA ALA A 191 -7.65 -1.98 7.65
C ALA A 191 -6.92 -3.08 6.86
N LEU A 192 -6.66 -4.22 7.50
CA LEU A 192 -5.99 -5.35 6.85
C LEU A 192 -6.93 -6.05 5.85
N GLY A 193 -8.23 -6.11 6.16
CA GLY A 193 -9.28 -6.61 5.27
C GLY A 193 -9.33 -5.87 3.94
N VAL A 194 -9.27 -4.54 3.98
CA VAL A 194 -9.22 -3.68 2.81
C VAL A 194 -7.97 -3.95 1.96
N MET A 195 -6.82 -4.18 2.62
CA MET A 195 -5.59 -4.52 1.90
C MET A 195 -5.71 -5.86 1.20
N PHE A 196 -6.25 -6.86 1.89
CA PHE A 196 -6.41 -8.21 1.39
C PHE A 196 -7.40 -8.29 0.22
N THR A 197 -8.59 -7.72 0.38
CA THR A 197 -9.69 -7.86 -0.58
C THR A 197 -9.58 -6.94 -1.79
N TYR A 198 -8.98 -5.76 -1.61
CA TYR A 198 -8.90 -4.75 -2.66
C TYR A 198 -7.47 -4.43 -3.05
N VAL A 199 -6.71 -3.77 -2.18
CA VAL A 199 -5.45 -3.11 -2.57
C VAL A 199 -4.43 -4.09 -3.13
N PHE A 200 -4.26 -5.25 -2.51
CA PHE A 200 -3.26 -6.21 -2.96
C PHE A 200 -3.58 -6.80 -4.34
N LEU A 201 -4.86 -7.01 -4.68
CA LEU A 201 -5.24 -7.45 -6.02
C LEU A 201 -4.84 -6.42 -7.08
N PHE A 202 -5.00 -5.13 -6.78
CA PHE A 202 -4.58 -4.07 -7.67
C PHE A 202 -3.05 -3.95 -7.77
N VAL A 203 -2.31 -4.21 -6.69
CA VAL A 203 -0.85 -4.30 -6.72
C VAL A 203 -0.41 -5.47 -7.62
N ILE A 204 -1.08 -6.62 -7.55
CA ILE A 204 -0.85 -7.76 -8.46
C ILE A 204 -1.15 -7.35 -9.91
N PHE A 205 -2.29 -6.71 -10.15
CA PHE A 205 -2.68 -6.21 -11.48
C PHE A 205 -1.64 -5.25 -12.07
N GLY A 206 -1.20 -4.25 -11.30
CA GLY A 206 -0.17 -3.31 -11.72
C GLY A 206 1.17 -3.99 -12.00
N ALA A 207 1.55 -4.99 -11.21
CA ALA A 207 2.78 -5.76 -11.44
C ALA A 207 2.74 -6.60 -12.72
N PHE A 208 1.61 -7.26 -13.02
CA PHE A 208 1.41 -8.01 -14.27
C PHE A 208 1.38 -7.10 -15.48
N LEU A 209 0.69 -5.96 -15.38
CA LEU A 209 0.64 -4.99 -16.45
C LEU A 209 2.01 -4.37 -16.72
N ALA A 210 2.80 -4.10 -15.67
CA ALA A 210 4.19 -3.67 -15.84
C ALA A 210 5.05 -4.75 -16.50
N ALA A 211 4.80 -6.03 -16.21
CA ALA A 211 5.53 -7.15 -16.80
C ALA A 211 5.30 -7.32 -18.32
N THR A 212 4.20 -6.79 -18.86
CA THR A 212 3.95 -6.81 -20.32
C THR A 212 4.63 -5.67 -21.08
N GLY A 213 5.40 -4.81 -20.41
CA GLY A 213 6.08 -3.66 -21.01
C GLY A 213 5.28 -2.35 -20.96
N ALA A 214 4.08 -2.34 -20.35
CA ALA A 214 3.21 -1.16 -20.31
C ALA A 214 3.87 0.09 -19.68
N THR A 215 4.84 -0.07 -18.78
CA THR A 215 5.61 1.05 -18.22
C THR A 215 6.37 1.82 -19.31
N GLY A 216 7.00 1.12 -20.25
CA GLY A 216 7.71 1.73 -21.38
C GLY A 216 6.75 2.48 -22.29
N PHE A 217 5.62 1.85 -22.62
CA PHE A 217 4.53 2.49 -23.37
C PHE A 217 4.06 3.80 -22.73
N ILE A 218 3.79 3.82 -21.41
CA ILE A 218 3.31 5.01 -20.71
C ILE A 218 4.33 6.16 -20.79
N ILE A 219 5.62 5.86 -20.61
CA ILE A 219 6.69 6.86 -20.70
C ILE A 219 6.79 7.40 -22.12
N ASN A 220 6.80 6.52 -23.13
CA ASN A 220 6.86 6.91 -24.54
C ASN A 220 5.65 7.75 -24.97
N PHE A 221 4.46 7.37 -24.50
CA PHE A 221 3.23 8.14 -24.70
C PHE A 221 3.35 9.54 -24.09
N ALA A 222 3.78 9.63 -22.82
CA ALA A 222 3.96 10.92 -22.16
C ALA A 222 5.01 11.80 -22.87
N GLN A 223 6.11 11.22 -23.33
CA GLN A 223 7.12 11.91 -24.15
C GLN A 223 6.56 12.41 -25.48
N SER A 224 5.70 11.63 -26.15
CA SER A 224 5.05 12.08 -27.38
C SER A 224 4.12 13.27 -27.14
N VAL A 225 3.45 13.33 -25.99
CA VAL A 225 2.51 14.42 -25.67
C VAL A 225 3.25 15.69 -25.23
N PHE A 226 4.28 15.56 -24.39
CA PHE A 226 4.90 16.70 -23.71
C PHE A 226 6.41 16.88 -23.93
N GLY A 227 7.10 15.96 -24.58
CA GLY A 227 8.56 15.94 -24.70
C GLY A 227 9.14 17.20 -25.36
N ARG A 228 8.41 17.80 -26.32
CA ARG A 228 8.81 19.06 -26.99
C ARG A 228 8.34 20.33 -26.27
N SER A 229 7.59 20.21 -25.19
CA SER A 229 7.06 21.38 -24.47
C SER A 229 8.10 21.97 -23.50
N PRO A 230 8.01 23.25 -23.12
CA PRO A 230 8.89 23.82 -22.11
C PRO A 230 8.73 23.09 -20.77
N GLY A 231 9.84 22.58 -20.23
CA GLY A 231 9.83 21.66 -19.09
C GLY A 231 9.38 20.24 -19.43
N GLY A 232 9.51 19.83 -20.70
CA GLY A 232 9.01 18.57 -21.24
C GLY A 232 9.34 17.37 -20.36
N PRO A 233 10.61 17.11 -20.02
CA PRO A 233 11.00 16.00 -19.14
C PRO A 233 10.29 15.96 -17.78
N ALA A 234 10.05 17.12 -17.15
CA ALA A 234 9.31 17.18 -15.89
C ALA A 234 7.82 16.90 -16.09
N LYS A 235 7.22 17.40 -17.18
CA LYS A 235 5.82 17.11 -17.52
C LYS A 235 5.60 15.65 -17.90
N VAL A 236 6.57 15.05 -18.58
CA VAL A 236 6.62 13.60 -18.85
C VAL A 236 6.64 12.85 -17.53
N ALA A 237 7.48 13.26 -16.57
CA ALA A 237 7.52 12.66 -15.24
C ALA A 237 6.17 12.75 -14.51
N VAL A 238 5.52 13.93 -14.54
CA VAL A 238 4.21 14.14 -13.90
C VAL A 238 3.12 13.29 -14.54
N LEU A 239 2.99 13.30 -15.87
CA LEU A 239 1.95 12.52 -16.58
C LEU A 239 2.19 11.01 -16.44
N SER A 240 3.41 10.54 -16.68
CA SER A 240 3.74 9.12 -16.58
C SER A 240 3.57 8.59 -15.15
N SER A 241 3.96 9.37 -14.13
CA SER A 241 3.71 9.01 -12.73
C SER A 241 2.23 9.05 -12.39
N GLY A 242 1.43 9.96 -12.97
CA GLY A 242 -0.02 9.94 -12.80
C GLY A 242 -0.68 8.68 -13.38
N LEU A 243 -0.28 8.31 -14.60
CA LEU A 243 -0.77 7.10 -15.27
C LEU A 243 -0.26 5.82 -14.61
N MET A 244 0.95 5.79 -14.07
CA MET A 244 1.46 4.63 -13.33
C MET A 244 0.90 4.54 -11.90
N GLY A 245 0.72 5.70 -11.26
CA GLY A 245 0.12 5.83 -9.95
C GLY A 245 -1.33 5.37 -9.95
N SER A 246 -2.07 5.70 -11.00
CA SER A 246 -3.44 5.22 -11.17
C SER A 246 -3.59 3.71 -11.36
N LEU A 247 -2.50 3.00 -11.66
CA LEU A 247 -2.46 1.53 -11.80
C LEU A 247 -2.03 0.82 -10.52
N SER A 248 -1.10 1.43 -9.78
CA SER A 248 -0.44 0.78 -8.64
C SER A 248 -0.96 1.25 -7.29
N GLY A 249 -1.53 2.46 -7.22
CA GLY A 249 -2.00 3.05 -5.97
C GLY A 249 -0.90 3.27 -4.92
N SER A 250 0.38 3.15 -5.31
CA SER A 250 1.53 3.13 -4.41
C SER A 250 2.59 4.14 -4.84
N ALA A 251 2.84 5.14 -4.01
CA ALA A 251 3.87 6.14 -4.28
C ALA A 251 5.29 5.53 -4.34
N VAL A 252 5.56 4.54 -3.48
CA VAL A 252 6.87 3.86 -3.42
C VAL A 252 7.11 3.03 -4.69
N ALA A 253 6.14 2.21 -5.10
CA ALA A 253 6.26 1.39 -6.30
C ALA A 253 6.35 2.26 -7.56
N ASN A 254 5.58 3.35 -7.60
CA ASN A 254 5.64 4.31 -8.71
C ASN A 254 7.02 4.98 -8.80
N THR A 255 7.55 5.48 -7.67
CA THR A 255 8.91 6.07 -7.63
C THR A 255 9.99 5.05 -8.03
N ALA A 256 9.87 3.80 -7.58
CA ALA A 256 10.81 2.73 -7.91
C ALA A 256 10.73 2.27 -9.38
N THR A 257 9.65 2.59 -10.09
CA THR A 257 9.47 2.24 -11.50
C THR A 257 9.69 3.44 -12.40
N THR A 258 8.78 4.41 -12.42
CA THR A 258 8.89 5.60 -13.29
C THR A 258 10.07 6.47 -12.90
N GLY A 259 10.33 6.65 -11.61
CA GLY A 259 11.44 7.47 -11.09
C GLY A 259 12.82 7.04 -11.56
N THR A 260 13.03 5.74 -11.83
CA THR A 260 14.31 5.24 -12.35
C THR A 260 14.64 5.77 -13.74
N PHE A 261 13.62 6.13 -14.53
CA PHE A 261 13.77 6.73 -15.86
C PHE A 261 13.60 8.24 -15.83
N THR A 262 12.61 8.75 -15.10
CA THR A 262 12.24 10.18 -15.13
C THR A 262 13.22 11.06 -14.36
N ILE A 263 13.81 10.58 -13.26
CA ILE A 263 14.80 11.37 -12.50
C ILE A 263 16.07 11.60 -13.34
N PRO A 264 16.71 10.57 -13.94
CA PRO A 264 17.83 10.79 -14.85
C PRO A 264 17.47 11.67 -16.05
N MET A 265 16.29 11.48 -16.65
CA MET A 265 15.81 12.28 -17.77
C MET A 265 15.63 13.76 -17.43
N MET A 266 15.09 14.08 -16.25
CA MET A 266 15.01 15.46 -15.79
C MET A 266 16.41 16.03 -15.54
N ARG A 267 17.31 15.24 -14.94
CA ARG A 267 18.68 15.70 -14.66
C ARG A 267 19.50 15.95 -15.93
N SER A 268 19.39 15.09 -16.95
CA SER A 268 20.06 15.31 -18.24
C SER A 268 19.53 16.55 -18.95
N ALA A 269 18.26 16.88 -18.75
CA ALA A 269 17.64 18.11 -19.25
C ALA A 269 17.94 19.37 -18.40
N GLY A 270 18.81 19.30 -17.39
CA GLY A 270 19.28 20.44 -16.60
C GLY A 270 18.64 20.63 -15.22
N PHE A 271 17.67 19.79 -14.80
CA PHE A 271 17.06 19.95 -13.48
C PHE A 271 18.05 19.56 -12.38
N LYS A 272 18.08 20.34 -11.29
CA LYS A 272 18.81 19.96 -10.07
C LYS A 272 18.30 18.61 -9.56
N GLY A 273 19.21 17.74 -9.09
CA GLY A 273 18.85 16.41 -8.61
C GLY A 273 17.80 16.41 -7.49
N THR A 274 17.85 17.41 -6.59
CA THR A 274 16.86 17.60 -5.53
C THR A 274 15.49 17.98 -6.07
N THR A 275 15.43 18.89 -7.05
CA THR A 275 14.18 19.28 -7.72
C THR A 275 13.58 18.11 -8.50
N ALA A 276 14.39 17.37 -9.26
CA ALA A 276 13.95 16.20 -10.01
C ALA A 276 13.36 15.12 -9.08
N ALA A 277 14.04 14.85 -7.95
CA ALA A 277 13.54 13.93 -6.94
C ALA A 277 12.24 14.45 -6.28
N GLY A 278 12.15 15.75 -5.98
CA GLY A 278 10.96 16.36 -5.40
C GLY A 278 9.74 16.31 -6.33
N ILE A 279 9.93 16.60 -7.62
CA ILE A 279 8.87 16.47 -8.64
C ILE A 279 8.39 15.03 -8.73
N GLN A 280 9.33 14.08 -8.81
CA GLN A 280 8.99 12.65 -8.88
C GLN A 280 8.26 12.17 -7.63
N ALA A 281 8.72 12.57 -6.44
CA ALA A 281 8.09 12.20 -5.17
C ALA A 281 6.66 12.73 -5.10
N ALA A 282 6.44 14.01 -5.41
CA ALA A 282 5.10 14.60 -5.41
C ALA A 282 4.19 13.95 -6.47
N ALA A 283 4.67 13.77 -7.70
CA ALA A 283 3.89 13.14 -8.76
C ALA A 283 3.55 11.66 -8.45
N SER A 284 4.42 10.97 -7.71
CA SER A 284 4.19 9.59 -7.28
C SER A 284 3.19 9.50 -6.13
N SER A 285 3.26 10.40 -5.14
CA SER A 285 2.30 10.50 -4.04
C SER A 285 0.88 10.81 -4.53
N GLY A 286 0.74 11.59 -5.60
CA GLY A 286 -0.56 11.82 -6.25
C GLY A 286 -1.25 10.56 -6.77
N GLY A 287 -0.50 9.45 -6.95
CA GLY A 287 -1.03 8.19 -7.45
C GLY A 287 -2.11 7.61 -6.52
N ALA A 288 -2.01 7.86 -5.22
CA ALA A 288 -3.02 7.46 -4.25
C ALA A 288 -4.37 8.17 -4.41
N LEU A 289 -4.41 9.30 -5.13
CA LEU A 289 -5.64 10.03 -5.45
C LEU A 289 -6.19 9.68 -6.83
N MET A 290 -5.35 9.22 -7.75
CA MET A 290 -5.70 9.07 -9.16
C MET A 290 -6.51 7.79 -9.43
N PRO A 291 -7.76 7.89 -9.93
CA PRO A 291 -8.53 6.73 -10.38
C PRO A 291 -7.88 6.01 -11.58
N PRO A 292 -8.11 4.70 -11.78
CA PRO A 292 -9.15 3.89 -11.16
C PRO A 292 -8.69 2.96 -10.04
N VAL A 293 -7.41 2.95 -9.64
CA VAL A 293 -6.94 2.13 -8.51
C VAL A 293 -6.89 2.94 -7.23
N MET A 294 -6.27 4.13 -7.27
CA MET A 294 -6.15 4.98 -6.07
C MET A 294 -5.44 4.25 -4.90
N GLY A 295 -5.27 4.94 -3.78
CA GLY A 295 -4.63 4.41 -2.58
C GLY A 295 -5.58 3.66 -1.66
N ALA A 296 -5.00 3.02 -0.64
CA ALA A 296 -5.69 2.27 0.41
C ALA A 296 -6.91 2.98 1.03
N GLY A 297 -6.83 4.30 1.23
CA GLY A 297 -7.90 5.09 1.84
C GLY A 297 -9.22 5.07 1.07
N ALA A 298 -9.17 5.03 -0.27
CA ALA A 298 -10.36 4.97 -1.12
C ALA A 298 -11.15 3.67 -0.87
N TYR A 299 -10.45 2.58 -0.59
CA TYR A 299 -11.08 1.30 -0.31
C TYR A 299 -11.54 1.18 1.15
N MET A 300 -10.86 1.86 2.10
CA MET A 300 -11.37 1.94 3.48
C MET A 300 -12.71 2.66 3.55
N MET A 301 -12.94 3.65 2.68
CA MET A 301 -14.24 4.31 2.59
C MET A 301 -15.36 3.36 2.16
N LEU A 302 -15.08 2.32 1.36
CA LEU A 302 -16.09 1.31 1.00
C LEU A 302 -16.58 0.51 2.20
N GLU A 303 -15.70 0.27 3.18
CA GLU A 303 -16.00 -0.57 4.34
C GLU A 303 -16.54 0.21 5.53
N ILE A 304 -16.24 1.51 5.63
CA ILE A 304 -16.50 2.31 6.84
C ILE A 304 -17.60 3.35 6.64
N VAL A 305 -17.88 3.79 5.40
CA VAL A 305 -18.91 4.81 5.15
C VAL A 305 -20.31 4.19 5.22
N ASP A 306 -21.17 4.81 6.02
CA ASP A 306 -22.59 4.48 6.17
C ASP A 306 -23.45 5.71 5.81
N PRO A 307 -24.43 5.62 4.89
CA PRO A 307 -24.83 4.45 4.10
C PRO A 307 -23.75 3.98 3.11
N PRO A 308 -23.71 2.68 2.74
CA PRO A 308 -22.68 2.12 1.88
C PRO A 308 -22.56 2.83 0.54
N VAL A 309 -21.33 3.19 0.18
CA VAL A 309 -21.01 3.84 -1.11
C VAL A 309 -20.41 2.84 -2.09
N THR A 310 -20.66 3.05 -3.38
CA THR A 310 -20.05 2.27 -4.46
C THR A 310 -18.66 2.82 -4.80
N TYR A 311 -17.76 1.95 -5.26
CA TYR A 311 -16.42 2.38 -5.69
C TYR A 311 -16.47 3.41 -6.83
N LEU A 312 -17.48 3.32 -7.70
CA LEU A 312 -17.68 4.31 -8.76
C LEU A 312 -18.03 5.70 -8.20
N GLN A 313 -18.77 5.79 -7.09
CA GLN A 313 -19.03 7.07 -6.43
C GLN A 313 -17.74 7.67 -5.87
N ILE A 314 -16.88 6.86 -5.27
CA ILE A 314 -15.57 7.30 -4.76
C ILE A 314 -14.69 7.78 -5.91
N ILE A 315 -14.60 7.03 -7.02
CA ILE A 315 -13.89 7.44 -8.23
C ILE A 315 -14.39 8.79 -8.75
N ARG A 316 -15.72 8.97 -8.84
CA ARG A 316 -16.33 10.22 -9.31
C ARG A 316 -15.97 11.39 -8.39
N ALA A 317 -16.00 11.18 -7.08
CA ALA A 317 -15.63 12.20 -6.10
C ALA A 317 -14.13 12.55 -6.16
N ALA A 318 -13.27 11.57 -6.40
CA ALA A 318 -11.82 11.76 -6.45
C ALA A 318 -11.30 12.33 -7.77
N LEU A 319 -12.07 12.23 -8.86
CA LEU A 319 -11.64 12.67 -10.18
C LEU A 319 -11.26 14.16 -10.21
N ILE A 320 -12.08 15.03 -9.61
CA ILE A 320 -11.83 16.47 -9.58
C ILE A 320 -10.55 16.79 -8.77
N PRO A 321 -10.41 16.34 -7.50
CA PRO A 321 -9.17 16.51 -6.74
C PRO A 321 -7.93 15.98 -7.45
N ALA A 322 -8.01 14.80 -8.09
CA ALA A 322 -6.89 14.20 -8.80
C ALA A 322 -6.45 15.06 -10.00
N ILE A 323 -7.40 15.51 -10.82
CA ILE A 323 -7.11 16.40 -11.96
C ILE A 323 -6.49 17.70 -11.46
N LEU A 324 -7.05 18.33 -10.42
CA LEU A 324 -6.52 19.58 -9.87
C LEU A 324 -5.12 19.39 -9.29
N TYR A 325 -4.85 18.27 -8.62
CA TYR A 325 -3.52 17.94 -8.08
C TYR A 325 -2.48 17.83 -9.21
N TYR A 326 -2.76 17.01 -10.23
CA TYR A 326 -1.82 16.82 -11.34
C TYR A 326 -1.70 18.05 -12.25
N LEU A 327 -2.77 18.83 -12.42
CA LEU A 327 -2.73 20.12 -13.09
C LEU A 327 -1.85 21.11 -12.32
N SER A 328 -1.96 21.15 -11.00
CA SER A 328 -1.12 22.02 -10.16
C SER A 328 0.35 21.64 -10.30
N LEU A 329 0.68 20.34 -10.22
CA LEU A 329 2.05 19.86 -10.48
C LEU A 329 2.54 20.19 -11.89
N PHE A 330 1.67 20.08 -12.90
CA PHE A 330 2.00 20.42 -14.27
C PHE A 330 2.31 21.92 -14.42
N LEU A 331 1.52 22.80 -13.79
CA LEU A 331 1.77 24.24 -13.80
C LEU A 331 3.06 24.59 -13.04
N ILE A 332 3.27 24.04 -11.85
CA ILE A 332 4.48 24.27 -11.05
C ILE A 332 5.72 23.87 -11.85
N THR A 333 5.74 22.68 -12.42
CA THR A 333 6.88 22.19 -13.23
C THR A 333 7.08 23.00 -14.50
N HIS A 334 6.00 23.43 -15.16
CA HIS A 334 6.07 24.28 -16.35
C HIS A 334 6.69 25.65 -16.05
N PHE A 335 6.21 26.34 -15.00
CA PHE A 335 6.71 27.65 -14.62
C PHE A 335 8.13 27.58 -14.06
N HIS A 336 8.44 26.54 -13.26
CA HIS A 336 9.80 26.31 -12.77
C HIS A 336 10.78 26.12 -13.93
N ALA A 337 10.44 25.29 -14.91
CA ALA A 337 11.28 25.10 -16.10
C ALA A 337 11.41 26.40 -16.92
N ARG A 338 10.34 27.17 -17.11
CA ARG A 338 10.41 28.44 -17.84
C ARG A 338 11.22 29.52 -17.13
N GLY A 339 11.23 29.53 -15.80
CA GLY A 339 12.03 30.47 -15.01
C GLY A 339 13.51 30.10 -14.99
N THR A 340 13.83 28.85 -14.67
CA THR A 340 15.21 28.42 -14.37
C THR A 340 15.96 27.86 -15.59
N MET A 341 15.27 27.24 -16.56
CA MET A 341 15.92 26.66 -17.76
C MET A 341 16.14 27.66 -18.88
N ARG A 342 15.47 28.83 -18.83
CA ARG A 342 15.69 29.90 -19.82
C ARG A 342 17.10 30.49 -19.69
N GLU A 343 17.71 30.38 -18.51
CA GLU A 343 19.11 30.76 -18.23
C GLU A 343 20.11 29.65 -18.62
N GLN A 344 19.70 28.38 -18.61
CA GLN A 344 20.59 27.22 -18.85
C GLN A 344 20.56 26.67 -20.29
N ASN A 345 19.51 26.96 -21.06
CA ASN A 345 19.36 26.53 -22.47
C ASN A 345 20.34 27.22 -23.46
N ALA A 346 21.35 27.95 -22.98
CA ALA A 346 22.46 28.42 -23.80
C ALA A 346 23.47 27.30 -24.16
N GLN A 347 23.34 26.10 -23.59
CA GLN A 347 24.20 24.94 -23.88
C GLN A 347 23.35 23.70 -24.17
N ASN A 348 23.16 23.45 -25.47
CA ASN A 348 22.44 22.32 -26.04
C ASN A 348 22.83 20.95 -25.44
N GLN A 349 21.82 20.11 -25.17
CA GLN A 349 21.89 18.69 -25.50
C GLN A 349 20.63 18.29 -26.27
N PRO A 350 20.77 17.50 -27.35
CA PRO A 350 19.62 16.98 -28.07
C PRO A 350 18.86 16.01 -27.15
N VAL A 351 17.55 16.19 -27.06
CA VAL A 351 16.66 15.20 -26.45
C VAL A 351 16.87 13.90 -27.20
N GLU A 352 17.36 12.87 -26.50
CA GLU A 352 17.62 11.53 -27.03
C GLU A 352 16.41 11.06 -27.84
N GLU A 353 16.66 10.59 -29.07
CA GLU A 353 15.62 10.21 -30.03
C GLU A 353 14.66 9.18 -29.43
N THR A 354 13.37 9.48 -29.54
CA THR A 354 12.28 8.63 -29.09
C THR A 354 12.33 7.29 -29.82
N THR A 355 12.19 6.17 -29.10
CA THR A 355 11.65 4.95 -29.73
C THR A 355 10.28 5.29 -30.33
N PRO A 356 10.03 5.03 -31.62
CA PRO A 356 8.76 5.33 -32.24
C PRO A 356 7.61 4.64 -31.49
N LEU A 357 6.51 5.36 -31.24
CA LEU A 357 5.28 4.78 -30.66
C LEU A 357 4.79 3.53 -31.43
N ALA A 358 5.14 3.43 -32.71
CA ALA A 358 4.87 2.28 -33.57
C ALA A 358 5.46 0.97 -33.04
N GLU A 359 6.60 1.00 -32.35
CA GLU A 359 7.26 -0.19 -31.79
C GLU A 359 6.58 -0.70 -30.50
N SER A 360 5.83 0.17 -29.80
CA SER A 360 5.14 -0.10 -28.53
C SER A 360 3.61 -0.26 -28.70
N ARG A 361 3.13 -0.42 -29.94
CA ARG A 361 1.69 -0.51 -30.25
C ARG A 361 0.97 -1.63 -29.50
N MET A 362 1.61 -2.80 -29.33
CA MET A 362 0.98 -3.92 -28.62
C MET A 362 0.90 -3.69 -27.11
N GLU A 363 1.95 -3.13 -26.51
CA GLU A 363 1.97 -2.77 -25.09
C GLU A 363 0.83 -1.78 -24.77
N GLY A 364 0.62 -0.81 -25.69
CA GLY A 364 -0.52 0.11 -25.63
C GLY A 364 -1.88 -0.56 -25.76
N ILE A 365 -2.03 -1.56 -26.65
CA ILE A 365 -3.26 -2.34 -26.78
C ILE A 365 -3.55 -3.12 -25.50
N ILE A 366 -2.56 -3.77 -24.90
CA ILE A 366 -2.73 -4.50 -23.64
C ILE A 366 -3.08 -3.55 -22.50
N PHE A 367 -2.41 -2.40 -22.41
CA PHE A 367 -2.74 -1.36 -21.45
C PHE A 367 -4.19 -0.89 -21.60
N ALA A 368 -4.61 -0.54 -22.81
CA ALA A 368 -5.97 -0.10 -23.08
C ALA A 368 -7.01 -1.21 -22.83
N ALA A 369 -6.71 -2.46 -23.20
CA ALA A 369 -7.59 -3.60 -22.98
C ALA A 369 -7.77 -3.92 -21.48
N ALA A 370 -6.67 -3.93 -20.72
CA ALA A 370 -6.69 -4.22 -19.28
C ALA A 370 -7.38 -3.12 -18.47
N LEU A 371 -7.04 -1.85 -18.75
CA LEU A 371 -7.66 -0.72 -18.07
C LEU A 371 -9.12 -0.54 -18.50
N GLY A 372 -9.40 -0.72 -19.80
CA GLY A 372 -10.75 -0.70 -20.35
C GLY A 372 -11.63 -1.79 -19.75
N SER A 373 -11.15 -3.04 -19.66
CA SER A 373 -11.92 -4.12 -19.02
C SER A 373 -12.20 -3.83 -17.56
N LEU A 374 -11.23 -3.30 -16.82
CA LEU A 374 -11.38 -2.94 -15.41
C LEU A 374 -12.48 -1.88 -15.23
N ILE A 375 -12.39 -0.78 -15.97
CA ILE A 375 -13.36 0.32 -15.88
C ILE A 375 -14.75 -0.15 -16.34
N SER A 376 -14.83 -0.89 -17.44
CA SER A 376 -16.11 -1.42 -17.94
C SER A 376 -16.78 -2.34 -16.92
N LEU A 377 -16.05 -3.27 -16.29
CA LEU A 377 -16.61 -4.15 -15.28
C LEU A 377 -17.11 -3.39 -14.05
N LEU A 378 -16.38 -2.37 -13.60
CA LEU A 378 -16.82 -1.49 -12.50
C LEU A 378 -18.09 -0.71 -12.86
N VAL A 379 -18.19 -0.19 -14.08
CA VAL A 379 -19.39 0.52 -14.57
C VAL A 379 -20.59 -0.42 -14.70
N LEU A 380 -20.35 -1.69 -15.04
CA LEU A 380 -21.38 -2.74 -15.09
C LEU A 380 -21.81 -3.22 -13.69
N GLY A 381 -21.27 -2.67 -12.61
CA GLY A 381 -21.66 -2.99 -11.23
C GLY A 381 -20.98 -4.22 -10.64
N TYR A 382 -19.92 -4.74 -11.26
CA TYR A 382 -19.12 -5.80 -10.65
C TYR A 382 -18.36 -5.25 -9.43
N THR A 383 -18.16 -6.10 -8.42
CA THR A 383 -17.33 -5.74 -7.26
C THR A 383 -15.88 -5.47 -7.69
N PRO A 384 -15.15 -4.58 -6.98
CA PRO A 384 -13.79 -4.21 -7.38
C PRO A 384 -12.84 -5.42 -7.50
N PHE A 385 -12.91 -6.37 -6.56
CA PHE A 385 -12.05 -7.56 -6.59
C PHE A 385 -12.31 -8.47 -7.80
N ARG A 386 -13.57 -8.62 -8.23
CA ARG A 386 -13.95 -9.39 -9.43
C ARG A 386 -13.49 -8.68 -10.69
N ALA A 387 -13.71 -7.37 -10.76
CA ALA A 387 -13.28 -6.54 -11.88
C ALA A 387 -11.76 -6.65 -12.11
N VAL A 388 -10.97 -6.63 -11.03
CA VAL A 388 -9.51 -6.82 -11.10
C VAL A 388 -9.14 -8.24 -11.50
N SER A 389 -9.73 -9.26 -10.89
CA SER A 389 -9.41 -10.66 -11.19
C SER A 389 -9.67 -11.01 -12.66
N LEU A 390 -10.79 -10.54 -13.23
CA LEU A 390 -11.11 -10.70 -14.64
C LEU A 390 -10.18 -9.86 -15.55
N SER A 391 -9.81 -8.65 -15.13
CA SER A 391 -8.88 -7.81 -15.91
C SER A 391 -7.45 -8.36 -15.89
N LEU A 392 -7.04 -9.03 -14.82
CA LEU A 392 -5.79 -9.79 -14.75
C LEU A 392 -5.78 -10.93 -15.79
N LEU A 393 -6.91 -11.64 -15.94
CA LEU A 393 -7.08 -12.64 -16.99
C LEU A 393 -6.99 -11.99 -18.38
N THR A 394 -7.59 -10.82 -18.58
CA THR A 394 -7.47 -10.04 -19.83
C THR A 394 -6.01 -9.76 -20.18
N ILE A 395 -5.17 -9.35 -19.21
CA ILE A 395 -3.73 -9.13 -19.44
C ILE A 395 -3.05 -10.40 -19.97
N VAL A 396 -3.29 -11.53 -19.32
CA VAL A 396 -2.66 -12.81 -19.68
C VAL A 396 -3.14 -13.29 -21.06
N VAL A 397 -4.45 -13.21 -21.33
CA VAL A 397 -5.06 -13.66 -22.59
C VAL A 397 -4.63 -12.76 -23.75
N VAL A 398 -4.78 -11.44 -23.63
CA VAL A 398 -4.41 -10.50 -24.70
C VAL A 398 -2.89 -10.52 -24.92
N GLY A 399 -2.10 -10.57 -23.85
CA GLY A 399 -0.65 -10.66 -23.92
C GLY A 399 -0.14 -11.92 -24.62
N ALA A 400 -0.88 -13.04 -24.53
CA ALA A 400 -0.51 -14.30 -25.18
C ALA A 400 -0.53 -14.24 -26.72
N PHE A 401 -1.28 -13.32 -27.32
CA PHE A 401 -1.39 -13.19 -28.78
C PHE A 401 -0.17 -12.55 -29.45
N ASN A 402 0.78 -11.98 -28.69
CA ASN A 402 2.00 -11.41 -29.25
C ASN A 402 3.25 -11.92 -28.51
N ALA A 403 4.23 -12.38 -29.27
CA ALA A 403 5.49 -12.91 -28.76
C ALA A 403 6.28 -11.91 -27.89
N ARG A 404 6.17 -10.59 -28.13
CA ARG A 404 6.87 -9.57 -27.33
C ARG A 404 6.26 -9.34 -25.95
N THR A 405 4.97 -9.58 -25.80
CA THR A 405 4.21 -9.27 -24.58
C THR A 405 3.73 -10.52 -23.84
N ARG A 406 3.99 -11.70 -24.42
CA ARG A 406 3.61 -12.99 -23.83
C ARG A 406 4.40 -13.21 -22.54
N LEU A 407 3.67 -13.32 -21.44
CA LEU A 407 4.25 -13.63 -20.14
C LEU A 407 4.67 -15.10 -20.09
N SER A 408 5.96 -15.37 -19.90
CA SER A 408 6.42 -16.71 -19.56
C SER A 408 6.08 -17.04 -18.10
N ILE A 409 6.15 -18.32 -17.72
CA ILE A 409 5.98 -18.72 -16.31
C ILE A 409 6.98 -17.98 -15.40
N ALA A 410 8.21 -17.76 -15.89
CA ALA A 410 9.22 -17.01 -15.15
C ALA A 410 8.81 -15.55 -14.94
N ASP A 411 8.14 -14.93 -15.91
CA ASP A 411 7.69 -13.53 -15.80
C ASP A 411 6.48 -13.40 -14.89
N ILE A 412 5.58 -14.39 -14.89
CA ILE A 412 4.48 -14.51 -13.92
C ILE A 412 5.03 -14.61 -12.50
N ILE A 413 6.01 -15.49 -12.27
CA ILE A 413 6.66 -15.63 -10.95
C ILE A 413 7.35 -14.34 -10.54
N LYS A 414 8.08 -13.68 -11.45
CA LYS A 414 8.69 -12.36 -11.16
C LYS A 414 7.65 -11.31 -10.82
N ALA A 415 6.51 -11.28 -11.52
CA ALA A 415 5.42 -10.34 -11.24
C ALA A 415 4.82 -10.58 -9.85
N PHE A 416 4.58 -11.84 -9.45
CA PHE A 416 4.15 -12.18 -8.08
C PHE A 416 5.17 -11.83 -7.00
N VAL A 417 6.46 -12.08 -7.25
CA VAL A 417 7.52 -11.69 -6.32
C VAL A 417 7.60 -10.17 -6.17
N LYS A 418 7.42 -9.43 -7.27
CA LYS A 418 7.39 -7.96 -7.27
C LYS A 418 6.17 -7.44 -6.50
N SER A 419 4.97 -7.92 -6.81
CA SER A 419 3.74 -7.48 -6.12
C SER A 419 3.78 -7.80 -4.63
N SER A 420 4.32 -8.97 -4.26
CA SER A 420 4.49 -9.34 -2.85
C SER A 420 5.45 -8.40 -2.13
N ARG A 421 6.56 -8.01 -2.77
CA ARG A 421 7.51 -7.05 -2.19
C ARG A 421 6.87 -5.69 -1.98
N ASP A 422 6.11 -5.23 -2.97
CA ASP A 422 5.44 -3.92 -2.92
C ASP A 422 4.34 -3.90 -1.85
N VAL A 423 3.67 -5.03 -1.56
CA VAL A 423 2.61 -5.10 -0.54
C VAL A 423 3.14 -5.27 0.89
N VAL A 424 4.37 -5.71 1.11
CA VAL A 424 4.91 -5.96 2.47
C VAL A 424 4.73 -4.75 3.38
N SER A 425 5.10 -3.57 2.89
CA SER A 425 4.99 -2.33 3.65
C SER A 425 3.53 -1.98 3.92
N LEU A 426 2.62 -2.23 2.97
CA LEU A 426 1.18 -2.03 3.12
C LEU A 426 0.56 -2.99 4.15
N VAL A 427 1.01 -4.25 4.20
CA VAL A 427 0.57 -5.23 5.21
C VAL A 427 0.99 -4.77 6.60
N ALA A 428 2.26 -4.40 6.79
CA ALA A 428 2.75 -3.91 8.07
C ALA A 428 2.03 -2.63 8.52
N ALA A 429 1.79 -1.69 7.59
CA ALA A 429 1.03 -0.48 7.88
C ALA A 429 -0.40 -0.78 8.28
N SER A 430 -1.14 -1.55 7.48
CA SER A 430 -2.55 -1.84 7.72
C SER A 430 -2.77 -2.62 9.01
N ALA A 431 -1.88 -3.55 9.34
CA ALA A 431 -1.85 -4.22 10.64
C ALA A 431 -1.66 -3.21 11.79
N SER A 432 -0.72 -2.28 11.67
CA SER A 432 -0.46 -1.23 12.67
C SER A 432 -1.62 -0.23 12.80
N VAL A 433 -2.26 0.11 11.68
CA VAL A 433 -3.47 0.94 11.63
C VAL A 433 -4.64 0.21 12.27
N GLY A 434 -4.72 -1.12 12.12
CA GLY A 434 -5.68 -1.97 12.83
C GLY A 434 -5.56 -1.84 14.35
N ILE A 435 -4.35 -1.71 14.90
CA ILE A 435 -4.15 -1.42 16.34
C ILE A 435 -4.81 -0.09 16.71
N ILE A 436 -4.57 0.96 15.91
CA ILE A 436 -5.14 2.30 16.13
C ILE A 436 -6.67 2.25 16.08
N ILE A 437 -7.24 1.65 15.03
CA ILE A 437 -8.69 1.50 14.87
C ILE A 437 -9.28 0.70 16.02
N GLY A 438 -8.64 -0.40 16.43
CA GLY A 438 -9.08 -1.21 17.56
C GLY A 438 -9.20 -0.39 18.85
N ILE A 439 -8.26 0.52 19.09
CA ILE A 439 -8.26 1.41 20.26
C ILE A 439 -9.30 2.52 20.11
N VAL A 440 -9.40 3.14 18.94
CA VAL A 440 -10.41 4.17 18.65
C VAL A 440 -11.82 3.62 18.88
N THR A 441 -12.07 2.37 18.47
CA THR A 441 -13.32 1.65 18.73
C THR A 441 -13.49 1.32 20.21
N LEU A 442 -12.45 0.83 20.90
CA LEU A 442 -12.50 0.48 22.33
C LEU A 442 -12.81 1.69 23.23
N THR A 443 -12.20 2.83 22.90
CA THR A 443 -12.29 4.08 23.68
C THR A 443 -13.52 4.90 23.32
N GLY A 444 -14.10 4.67 22.14
CA GLY A 444 -15.27 5.40 21.65
C GLY A 444 -14.93 6.80 21.11
N ILE A 445 -13.66 7.16 20.94
CA ILE A 445 -13.30 8.45 20.33
C ILE A 445 -13.85 8.56 18.90
N GLY A 446 -13.88 7.45 18.17
CA GLY A 446 -14.28 7.43 16.76
C GLY A 446 -15.67 8.01 16.49
N THR A 447 -16.58 7.93 17.47
CA THR A 447 -17.92 8.52 17.38
C THR A 447 -18.01 9.90 18.05
N ARG A 448 -17.16 10.18 19.05
CA ARG A 448 -17.14 11.48 19.76
C ARG A 448 -16.56 12.60 18.92
N LEU A 449 -15.50 12.35 18.15
CA LEU A 449 -14.89 13.35 17.27
C LEU A 449 -15.90 13.91 16.24
N PRO A 450 -16.58 13.06 15.43
CA PRO A 450 -17.63 13.54 14.54
C PRO A 450 -18.76 14.30 15.25
N ALA A 451 -19.18 13.83 16.44
CA ALA A 451 -20.22 14.49 17.24
C ALA A 451 -19.83 15.90 17.71
N THR A 452 -18.53 16.20 17.87
CA THR A 452 -18.07 17.56 18.16
C THR A 452 -18.02 18.47 16.93
N ILE A 453 -17.81 17.90 15.74
CA ILE A 453 -17.69 18.66 14.48
C ILE A 453 -19.07 18.95 13.87
N LEU A 454 -20.03 18.03 14.02
CA LEU A 454 -21.34 18.13 13.36
C LEU A 454 -22.11 19.42 13.71
N PRO A 455 -22.21 19.86 14.98
CA PRO A 455 -22.89 21.11 15.32
C PRO A 455 -22.19 22.35 14.74
N LEU A 456 -20.86 22.30 14.55
CA LEU A 456 -20.11 23.38 13.90
C LEU A 456 -20.36 23.42 12.39
N ALA A 457 -20.60 22.25 11.77
CA ALA A 457 -20.95 22.14 10.36
C ALA A 457 -22.33 22.73 10.05
N GLU A 458 -23.29 22.59 10.96
CA GLU A 458 -24.61 23.19 10.85
C GLU A 458 -24.55 24.73 10.85
N GLN A 459 -23.57 25.33 11.51
CA GLN A 459 -23.37 26.78 11.56
C GLN A 459 -22.53 27.32 10.39
N SER A 460 -21.47 26.60 10.00
CA SER A 460 -20.60 27.00 8.89
C SER A 460 -19.94 25.78 8.25
N LEU A 461 -20.40 25.46 7.03
CA LEU A 461 -19.81 24.41 6.21
C LEU A 461 -18.30 24.65 5.99
N PHE A 462 -17.89 25.90 5.79
CA PHE A 462 -16.48 26.24 5.59
C PHE A 462 -15.63 25.89 6.81
N LEU A 463 -16.09 26.22 8.02
CA LEU A 463 -15.37 25.92 9.25
C LEU A 463 -15.28 24.41 9.49
N ALA A 464 -16.36 23.68 9.23
CA ALA A 464 -16.35 22.23 9.33
C ALA A 464 -15.38 21.58 8.34
N LEU A 465 -15.36 22.02 7.07
CA LEU A 465 -14.38 21.53 6.08
C LEU A 465 -12.94 21.80 6.51
N LEU A 466 -12.67 22.97 7.09
CA LEU A 466 -11.34 23.31 7.60
C LEU A 466 -10.94 22.42 8.80
N LEU A 467 -11.85 22.18 9.75
CA LEU A 467 -11.60 21.28 10.88
C LEU A 467 -11.42 19.83 10.45
N ILE A 468 -12.22 19.37 9.48
CA ILE A 468 -12.07 18.04 8.87
C ILE A 468 -10.72 17.93 8.19
N MET A 469 -10.28 18.96 7.46
CA MET A 469 -8.95 18.98 6.82
C MET A 469 -7.84 18.86 7.86
N VAL A 470 -7.86 19.68 8.92
CA VAL A 470 -6.84 19.63 9.99
C VAL A 470 -6.84 18.28 10.70
N SER A 471 -8.02 17.76 11.04
CA SER A 471 -8.17 16.45 11.68
C SER A 471 -7.65 15.33 10.78
N SER A 472 -7.95 15.39 9.49
CA SER A 472 -7.49 14.41 8.49
C SER A 472 -5.98 14.49 8.25
N ILE A 473 -5.37 15.67 8.34
CA ILE A 473 -3.90 15.80 8.29
C ILE A 473 -3.29 15.13 9.51
N ILE A 474 -3.76 15.45 10.72
CA ILE A 474 -3.18 14.91 11.96
C ILE A 474 -3.38 13.38 12.06
N LEU A 475 -4.59 12.90 11.82
CA LEU A 475 -4.90 11.46 11.86
C LEU A 475 -4.33 10.70 10.65
N GLY A 476 -4.26 11.36 9.49
CA GLY A 476 -3.80 10.77 8.23
C GLY A 476 -2.27 10.74 8.06
N MET A 477 -1.50 11.46 8.89
CA MET A 477 -0.02 11.46 8.87
C MET A 477 0.60 10.06 8.98
N GLY A 478 -0.12 9.08 9.53
CA GLY A 478 0.33 7.69 9.64
C GLY A 478 -0.07 6.78 8.47
N LEU A 479 -1.04 7.16 7.64
CA LEU A 479 -1.54 6.27 6.59
C LEU A 479 -0.61 6.31 5.36
N PRO A 480 -0.03 5.18 4.92
CA PRO A 480 0.82 5.17 3.74
C PRO A 480 0.02 5.50 2.47
N SER A 481 0.65 6.24 1.56
CA SER A 481 0.19 6.51 0.19
C SER A 481 1.20 6.05 -0.84
#